data_AF-A0A1L5FEG9-F1
#
_entry.id   AF-A0A1L5FEG9-F1
#
_cell.length_a   1.000
_cell.length_b   1.000
_cell.length_c   1.000
_cell.angle_alpha   90.00
_cell.angle_beta   90.00
_cell.angle_gamma   90.00
#
_symmetry.space_group_name_H-M   'P 1'
#
loop_
_entity.id
_entity.type
_entity.pdbx_description
1 polymer ?
#
loop_
_entity_poly.entity_id
_entity_poly.type
_entity_poly.pdbx_seq_one_letter_code
_entity_poly.pdbx_strand_id
1 'polypeptide(L)'
;MESEKNFLVNCIKMGKLKKVTEPWHGYLKDKKLIVFKIGTGYNLISIDGEKGEKNLEGLCKYAWENDPETTQESGYDCVEDFIEEVNLGNDGFGFNEDEIEICDMK
;
A
#
# COMPACT_ATOMS: atom_id res chain seq x y z
N MET A 1 -4.26 -3.74 -27.06
CA MET A 1 -5.53 -3.51 -26.35
C MET A 1 -6.01 -4.72 -25.53
N GLU A 2 -6.28 -5.91 -26.09
CA GLU A 2 -6.58 -7.11 -25.25
C GLU A 2 -5.35 -7.62 -24.48
N SER A 3 -4.16 -7.56 -25.10
CA SER A 3 -2.89 -7.94 -24.46
C SER A 3 -2.52 -7.05 -23.26
N GLU A 4 -2.82 -5.75 -23.32
CA GLU A 4 -2.51 -4.77 -22.27
C GLU A 4 -3.44 -4.91 -21.07
N LYS A 5 -4.73 -5.20 -21.30
CA LYS A 5 -5.68 -5.51 -20.22
C LYS A 5 -5.28 -6.78 -19.47
N ASN A 6 -4.82 -7.82 -20.18
CA ASN A 6 -4.34 -9.05 -19.55
C ASN A 6 -3.02 -8.84 -18.78
N PHE A 7 -2.17 -7.90 -19.20
CA PHE A 7 -0.95 -7.55 -18.49
C PHE A 7 -1.22 -6.88 -17.14
N LEU A 8 -2.11 -5.87 -17.10
CA LEU A 8 -2.44 -5.15 -15.86
C LEU A 8 -3.11 -6.05 -14.82
N VAL A 9 -3.98 -6.96 -15.25
CA VAL A 9 -4.63 -7.94 -14.35
C VAL A 9 -3.60 -8.90 -13.73
N ASN A 10 -2.52 -9.23 -14.45
CA ASN A 10 -1.47 -10.08 -13.92
C ASN A 10 -0.58 -9.38 -12.88
N CYS A 11 -0.58 -8.05 -12.82
CA CYS A 11 0.20 -7.27 -11.86
C CYS A 11 -0.54 -7.06 -10.53
N ILE A 12 -1.88 -7.08 -10.52
CA ILE A 12 -2.65 -6.98 -9.28
C ILE A 12 -2.68 -8.34 -8.59
N LYS A 13 -2.31 -8.36 -7.31
CA LYS A 13 -2.27 -9.56 -6.47
C LYS A 13 -2.96 -9.32 -5.15
N MET A 14 -3.51 -10.40 -4.59
CA MET A 14 -3.85 -10.45 -3.18
C MET A 14 -2.62 -10.92 -2.40
N GLY A 15 -2.33 -10.31 -1.27
CA GLY A 15 -1.21 -10.69 -0.42
C GLY A 15 -1.47 -10.44 1.05
N LYS A 16 -0.49 -10.79 1.87
CA LYS A 16 -0.42 -10.48 3.28
C LYS A 16 0.98 -10.08 3.66
N LEU A 17 1.09 -9.28 4.71
CA LEU A 17 2.37 -8.95 5.28
C LEU A 17 3.02 -10.22 5.87
N LYS A 18 4.18 -10.57 5.35
CA LYS A 18 5.00 -11.70 5.80
C LYS A 18 6.05 -11.26 6.81
N LYS A 19 6.56 -10.04 6.67
CA LYS A 19 7.67 -9.50 7.45
C LYS A 19 7.45 -8.03 7.76
N VAL A 20 7.64 -7.65 9.03
CA VAL A 20 7.63 -6.24 9.48
C VAL A 20 9.04 -5.70 9.31
N THR A 21 9.19 -4.63 8.54
CA THR A 21 10.47 -3.96 8.26
C THR A 21 10.35 -2.46 8.50
N GLU A 22 9.21 -1.87 8.17
CA GLU A 22 8.88 -0.48 8.46
C GLU A 22 7.88 -0.32 9.62
N PRO A 23 7.87 0.81 10.35
CA PRO A 23 6.95 1.02 11.47
C PRO A 23 5.46 0.94 11.06
N TRP A 24 5.09 1.50 9.90
CA TRP A 24 3.72 1.49 9.40
C TRP A 24 3.21 0.09 9.04
N HIS A 25 4.09 -0.91 8.85
CA HIS A 25 3.70 -2.31 8.66
C HIS A 25 2.86 -2.85 9.83
N GLY A 26 3.00 -2.26 11.04
CA GLY A 26 2.19 -2.62 12.21
C GLY A 26 0.68 -2.55 11.96
N TYR A 27 0.22 -1.57 11.17
CA TYR A 27 -1.19 -1.42 10.81
C TYR A 27 -1.72 -2.57 9.92
N LEU A 28 -0.84 -3.13 9.09
CA LEU A 28 -1.20 -4.13 8.08
C LEU A 28 -1.16 -5.56 8.59
N LYS A 29 -0.73 -5.76 9.84
CA LYS A 29 -0.69 -7.07 10.46
C LYS A 29 -2.08 -7.72 10.42
N ASP A 30 -2.11 -8.98 10.00
CA ASP A 30 -3.32 -9.81 9.86
C ASP A 30 -4.35 -9.31 8.82
N LYS A 31 -4.07 -8.20 8.12
CA LYS A 31 -4.89 -7.71 7.02
C LYS A 31 -4.55 -8.41 5.71
N LYS A 32 -5.53 -8.46 4.80
CA LYS A 32 -5.33 -8.87 3.41
C LYS A 32 -5.12 -7.61 2.57
N LEU A 33 -4.13 -7.65 1.69
CA LEU A 33 -3.65 -6.52 0.94
C LEU A 33 -3.89 -6.76 -0.55
N ILE A 34 -4.38 -5.75 -1.23
CA ILE A 34 -4.42 -5.71 -2.69
C ILE A 34 -3.20 -4.90 -3.11
N VAL A 35 -2.27 -5.55 -3.80
CA VAL A 35 -0.99 -4.97 -4.19
C VAL A 35 -0.80 -5.00 -5.70
N PHE A 36 -0.06 -4.04 -6.24
CA PHE A 36 0.37 -4.00 -7.62
C PHE A 36 1.85 -4.37 -7.72
N LYS A 37 2.20 -5.37 -8.52
CA LYS A 37 3.60 -5.74 -8.79
C LYS A 37 4.24 -4.69 -9.69
N ILE A 38 5.29 -4.03 -9.19
CA ILE A 38 6.09 -3.05 -9.91
C ILE A 38 7.58 -3.42 -9.79
N GLY A 39 8.22 -3.71 -10.93
CA GLY A 39 9.58 -4.23 -10.95
C GLY A 39 9.71 -5.52 -10.11
N THR A 40 10.61 -5.50 -9.13
CA THR A 40 10.81 -6.60 -8.18
C THR A 40 9.95 -6.48 -6.92
N GLY A 41 9.30 -5.33 -6.68
CA GLY A 41 8.53 -5.08 -5.47
C GLY A 41 7.03 -5.04 -5.71
N TYR A 42 6.33 -4.57 -4.68
CA TYR A 42 4.89 -4.38 -4.68
C TYR A 42 4.55 -2.99 -4.14
N ASN A 43 3.52 -2.35 -4.68
CA ASN A 43 2.89 -1.18 -4.06
C ASN A 43 1.50 -1.54 -3.57
N LEU A 44 1.12 -1.03 -2.39
CA LEU A 44 -0.23 -1.17 -1.86
C LEU A 44 -1.21 -0.38 -2.72
N ILE A 45 -2.31 -1.03 -3.12
CA ILE A 45 -3.44 -0.37 -3.77
C ILE A 45 -4.58 -0.17 -2.76
N SER A 46 -4.85 -1.20 -1.95
CA SER A 46 -6.01 -1.22 -1.06
C SER A 46 -5.88 -2.32 -0.01
N ILE A 47 -6.70 -2.23 1.03
CA ILE A 47 -6.84 -3.24 2.08
C ILE A 47 -8.20 -3.92 1.92
N ASP A 48 -8.23 -5.25 1.88
CA ASP A 48 -9.46 -6.02 1.74
C ASP A 48 -10.46 -5.67 2.86
N GLY A 49 -11.71 -5.38 2.47
CA GLY A 49 -12.75 -4.92 3.38
C GLY A 49 -12.80 -3.40 3.59
N GLU A 50 -11.75 -2.66 3.22
CA GLU A 50 -11.76 -1.19 3.21
C GLU A 50 -12.18 -0.71 1.80
N LYS A 51 -13.31 -0.01 1.71
CA LYS A 51 -13.94 0.37 0.43
C LYS A 51 -14.08 1.87 0.30
N GLY A 52 -14.07 2.35 -0.94
CA GLY A 52 -14.26 3.75 -1.30
C GLY A 52 -12.94 4.47 -1.56
N GLU A 53 -13.04 5.78 -1.83
CA GLU A 53 -11.92 6.66 -2.20
C GLU A 53 -10.89 6.87 -1.07
N LYS A 54 -11.20 6.40 0.15
CA LYS A 54 -10.37 6.59 1.36
C LYS A 54 -9.95 5.27 2.00
N ASN A 55 -9.76 4.23 1.20
CA ASN A 55 -9.44 2.88 1.69
C ASN A 55 -8.04 2.73 2.30
N LEU A 56 -7.22 3.79 2.30
CA LEU A 56 -5.91 3.85 2.96
C LEU A 56 -5.83 4.95 4.04
N GLU A 57 -6.90 5.72 4.29
CA GLU A 57 -6.86 6.84 5.25
C GLU A 57 -6.42 6.40 6.65
N GLY A 58 -6.90 5.23 7.11
CA GLY A 58 -6.49 4.67 8.39
C GLY A 58 -5.00 4.32 8.45
N LEU A 59 -4.44 3.82 7.34
CA LEU A 59 -3.02 3.54 7.24
C LEU A 59 -2.20 4.84 7.22
N CYS A 60 -2.62 5.85 6.46
CA CYS A 60 -1.91 7.13 6.41
C CYS A 60 -1.84 7.79 7.78
N LYS A 61 -2.96 7.81 8.53
CA LYS A 61 -2.98 8.34 9.90
C LYS A 61 -2.06 7.55 10.83
N TYR A 62 -2.09 6.22 10.73
CA TYR A 62 -1.21 5.37 11.52
C TYR A 62 0.27 5.63 11.20
N ALA A 63 0.63 5.72 9.92
CA ALA A 63 1.99 6.03 9.48
C ALA A 63 2.44 7.41 9.95
N TRP A 64 1.58 8.42 9.85
CA TRP A 64 1.88 9.77 10.33
C TRP A 64 2.22 9.81 11.83
N GLU A 65 1.52 9.01 12.63
CA GLU A 65 1.72 8.96 14.09
C GLU A 65 2.90 8.07 14.51
N ASN A 66 3.17 7.00 13.75
CA ASN A 66 4.10 5.93 14.16
C ASN A 66 5.40 5.88 13.32
N ASP A 67 5.47 6.69 12.27
CA ASP A 67 6.63 6.87 11.38
C ASP A 67 6.76 8.35 10.94
N PRO A 68 6.88 9.28 11.89
CA PRO A 68 6.93 10.71 11.59
C PRO A 68 8.18 11.10 10.80
N GLU A 69 9.29 10.37 10.95
CA GLU A 69 10.52 10.65 10.19
C GLU A 69 10.26 10.45 8.69
N THR A 70 9.75 9.29 8.27
CA THR A 70 9.46 9.01 6.86
C THR A 70 8.37 9.92 6.29
N THR A 71 7.33 10.22 7.09
CA THR A 71 6.18 11.01 6.62
C THR A 71 6.41 12.52 6.64
N GLN A 72 7.17 13.07 7.59
CA GLN A 72 7.46 14.51 7.65
C GLN A 72 8.68 14.90 6.81
N GLU A 73 9.68 14.02 6.64
CA GLU A 73 10.79 14.25 5.70
C GLU A 73 10.31 14.29 4.24
N SER A 74 9.14 13.72 3.96
CA SER A 74 8.50 13.76 2.64
C SER A 74 7.96 15.16 2.26
N GLY A 75 7.98 16.12 3.19
CA GLY A 75 7.68 17.53 2.91
C GLY A 75 6.20 17.92 3.03
N TYR A 76 5.37 17.10 3.67
CA TYR A 76 3.96 17.39 3.92
C TYR A 76 3.78 18.23 5.20
N ASP A 77 2.88 19.21 5.17
CA ASP A 77 2.61 20.09 6.31
C ASP A 77 1.65 19.44 7.33
N CYS A 78 0.73 18.60 6.85
CA CYS A 78 -0.22 17.87 7.69
C CYS A 78 -0.59 16.49 7.13
N VAL A 79 -1.26 15.68 7.96
CA VAL A 79 -1.68 14.31 7.58
C VAL A 79 -2.71 14.34 6.44
N GLU A 80 -3.52 15.38 6.35
CA GLU A 80 -4.50 15.56 5.29
C GLU A 80 -3.84 15.70 3.91
N ASP A 81 -2.74 16.45 3.81
CA ASP A 81 -1.97 16.58 2.56
C ASP A 81 -1.39 15.24 2.13
N PHE A 82 -0.81 14.49 3.09
CA PHE A 82 -0.29 13.15 2.82
C PHE A 82 -1.39 12.18 2.35
N ILE A 83 -2.57 12.21 2.99
CA ILE A 83 -3.72 11.40 2.57
C ILE A 83 -4.16 11.78 1.15
N GLU A 84 -4.20 13.06 0.81
CA GLU A 84 -4.57 13.53 -0.53
C GLU A 84 -3.59 12.99 -1.58
N GLU A 85 -2.29 13.12 -1.36
CA GLU A 85 -1.25 12.68 -2.30
C GLU A 85 -1.24 11.15 -2.51
N VAL A 86 -1.49 10.38 -1.45
CA VAL A 86 -1.68 8.92 -1.54
C VAL A 86 -2.94 8.58 -2.37
N ASN A 87 -4.04 9.30 -2.18
CA ASN A 87 -5.28 9.06 -2.93
C ASN A 87 -5.15 9.47 -4.41
N LEU A 88 -4.33 10.48 -4.71
CA LEU A 88 -3.98 10.88 -6.08
C LEU A 88 -3.00 9.88 -6.75
N GLY A 89 -2.37 9.00 -5.96
CA GLY A 89 -1.37 8.04 -6.42
C GLY A 89 0.00 8.67 -6.69
N ASN A 90 0.24 9.88 -6.17
CA ASN A 90 1.54 10.56 -6.23
C ASN A 90 2.51 10.00 -5.19
N ASP A 91 1.98 9.43 -4.11
CA ASP A 91 2.72 8.75 -3.05
C ASP A 91 2.07 7.41 -2.69
N GLY A 92 2.73 6.58 -1.89
CA GLY A 92 2.17 5.31 -1.46
C GLY A 92 3.07 4.45 -0.60
N PHE A 93 2.66 3.19 -0.48
CA PHE A 93 3.28 2.23 0.44
C PHE A 93 3.90 1.08 -0.35
N GLY A 94 5.22 1.12 -0.46
CA GLY A 94 6.02 0.11 -1.17
C GLY A 94 6.46 -1.04 -0.27
N PHE A 95 6.63 -2.20 -0.89
CA PHE A 95 7.15 -3.40 -0.26
C PHE A 95 8.22 -4.05 -1.14
N ASN A 96 9.26 -4.58 -0.49
CA ASN A 96 10.18 -5.54 -1.06
C ASN A 96 9.49 -6.88 -1.34
N GLU A 97 10.05 -7.68 -2.25
CA GLU A 97 9.47 -8.98 -2.63
C GLU A 97 9.36 -9.95 -1.43
N ASP A 98 10.30 -9.89 -0.49
CA ASP A 98 10.36 -10.79 0.67
C ASP A 98 9.40 -10.37 1.80
N GLU A 99 8.81 -9.19 1.73
CA GLU A 99 7.92 -8.62 2.75
C GLU A 99 6.46 -9.04 2.58
N ILE A 100 6.06 -9.42 1.36
CA ILE A 100 4.69 -9.81 1.03
C ILE A 100 4.62 -11.28 0.64
N GLU A 101 3.68 -12.01 1.25
CA GLU A 101 3.27 -13.32 0.80
C GLU A 101 2.06 -13.20 -0.13
N ILE A 102 2.21 -13.60 -1.39
CA ILE A 102 1.12 -13.60 -2.37
C ILE A 102 0.18 -14.77 -2.10
N CYS A 103 -1.10 -14.46 -1.97
CA CYS A 103 -2.18 -15.41 -1.77
C CYS A 103 -2.87 -15.68 -3.11
N ASP A 104 -3.31 -16.92 -3.34
CA ASP A 104 -4.15 -17.23 -4.50
C ASP A 104 -5.47 -16.45 -4.41
N MET A 105 -5.81 -15.73 -5.49
CA MET A 105 -7.14 -15.16 -5.66
C MET A 105 -8.09 -16.30 -6.01
N LYS A 106 -8.91 -16.73 -5.03
CA LYS A 106 -10.01 -17.68 -5.26
C LYS A 106 -11.26 -16.96 -5.77
#